data_AF-A0A973WAI6-F1
#
_entry.id   AF-A0A973WAI6-F1
#
_cell.length_a   1.000
_cell.length_b   1.000
_cell.length_c   1.000
_cell.angle_alpha   90.00
_cell.angle_beta   90.00
_cell.angle_gamma   90.00
#
_symmetry.space_group_name_H-M   'P 1'
#
loop_
_entity.id
_entity.type
_entity.pdbx_description
1 polymer ?
#
loop_
_entity_poly.entity_id
_entity_poly.type
_entity_poly.pdbx_seq_one_letter_code
_entity_poly.pdbx_strand_id
1 'polypeptide(L)'
;MADNLEKIPTSDIRAELHARAKATDKKTVASVKAAPASPLASHPTGELVKALINQEKVIYGEDNRKDFFEFKSDAKVRELSNSVAALFSDTAVVDNGDGTSTLRTRSLGEAQGLCPEERFFKQPIGAFCSGFLVGADLVATAGHCANAGNVTTILFVFGFRMEDADTPVTRIPNKDIYRGKVVLGREEQGSGPDWGLIQLDRPVTDRDILKVRRTGRIGDIAAVSVMGHPSGLPIKYADDANVRDNTPTAFFVANLDTYGGNSGSPVFGADHVVEGILVRGETDYVSNGACNVSKVCPTTGCRGEDCTRIAELIDLLPPV
;
A
#
# COMPACT_ATOMS: atom_id res chain seq x y z
N MET A 1 -6.38 -34.99 21.94
CA MET A 1 -5.41 -34.25 21.10
C MET A 1 -5.77 -32.79 21.24
N ALA A 2 -4.81 -31.88 21.43
CA ALA A 2 -5.11 -30.46 21.47
C ALA A 2 -5.32 -30.00 20.01
N ASP A 3 -6.49 -29.45 19.70
CA ASP A 3 -6.71 -28.85 18.39
C ASP A 3 -5.77 -27.65 18.23
N ASN A 4 -5.05 -27.60 17.11
CA ASN A 4 -4.14 -26.50 16.84
C ASN A 4 -4.97 -25.29 16.40
N LEU A 5 -5.16 -24.34 17.33
CA LEU A 5 -5.88 -23.08 17.09
C LEU A 5 -5.35 -22.30 15.87
N GLU A 6 -4.07 -22.44 15.51
CA GLU A 6 -3.43 -21.80 14.35
C GLU A 6 -3.91 -22.36 12.99
N LYS A 7 -4.67 -23.47 12.99
CA LYS A 7 -5.25 -24.08 11.79
C LYS A 7 -6.76 -23.88 11.67
N ILE A 8 -7.36 -23.15 12.60
CA ILE A 8 -8.81 -22.91 12.63
C ILE A 8 -9.07 -21.55 11.96
N PRO A 9 -10.04 -21.43 11.04
CA PRO A 9 -10.33 -20.17 10.36
C PRO A 9 -10.58 -19.01 11.34
N THR A 10 -9.99 -17.84 11.06
CA THR A 10 -10.17 -16.62 11.86
C THR A 10 -11.65 -16.23 11.97
N SER A 11 -12.46 -16.53 10.95
CA SER A 11 -13.93 -16.39 10.96
C SER A 11 -14.59 -17.08 12.14
N ASP A 12 -14.14 -18.29 12.47
CA ASP A 12 -14.77 -19.18 13.43
C ASP A 12 -14.34 -18.79 14.85
N ILE A 13 -13.07 -18.38 15.00
CA ILE A 13 -12.52 -17.78 16.22
C ILE A 13 -13.23 -16.44 16.52
N ARG A 14 -13.43 -15.56 15.52
CA ARG A 14 -14.18 -14.31 15.67
C ARG A 14 -15.66 -14.58 16.00
N ALA A 15 -16.31 -15.55 15.36
CA ALA A 15 -17.69 -15.92 15.64
C ALA A 15 -17.89 -16.42 17.09
N GLU A 16 -16.98 -17.27 17.58
CA GLU A 16 -16.94 -17.75 18.96
C GLU A 16 -16.75 -16.58 19.96
N LEU A 17 -15.79 -15.69 19.70
CA LEU A 17 -15.53 -14.53 20.56
C LEU A 17 -16.73 -13.56 20.60
N HIS A 18 -17.38 -13.31 19.46
CA HIS A 18 -18.63 -12.52 19.41
C HIS A 18 -19.80 -13.20 20.14
N ALA A 19 -19.90 -14.53 20.10
CA ALA A 19 -20.90 -15.27 20.86
C ALA A 19 -20.68 -15.12 22.37
N ARG A 20 -19.42 -15.22 22.84
CA ARG A 20 -19.03 -14.99 24.25
C ARG A 20 -19.32 -13.57 24.72
N ALA A 21 -19.03 -12.56 23.90
CA ALA A 21 -19.37 -11.16 24.20
C ALA A 21 -20.88 -10.97 24.38
N LYS A 22 -21.69 -11.39 23.39
CA LYS A 22 -23.16 -11.31 23.45
C LYS A 22 -23.78 -12.10 24.61
N ALA A 23 -23.15 -13.21 25.04
CA ALA A 23 -23.57 -13.98 26.21
C ALA A 23 -23.24 -13.27 27.54
N THR A 24 -22.21 -12.42 27.54
CA THR A 24 -21.83 -11.60 28.71
C THR A 24 -22.79 -10.43 28.89
N ASP A 25 -23.14 -9.73 27.80
CA ASP A 25 -24.15 -8.65 27.81
C ASP A 25 -25.55 -9.13 28.24
N LYS A 26 -25.91 -10.38 27.88
CA LYS A 26 -27.23 -10.95 28.20
C LYS A 26 -27.39 -11.48 29.63
N LYS A 27 -26.36 -11.42 30.50
CA LYS A 27 -26.46 -11.91 31.89
C LYS A 27 -27.42 -11.13 32.80
N THR A 28 -28.06 -10.07 32.31
CA THR A 28 -29.15 -9.35 32.99
C THR A 28 -30.56 -9.84 32.67
N VAL A 29 -30.79 -10.72 31.68
CA VAL A 29 -32.13 -11.28 31.38
C VAL A 29 -32.05 -12.78 31.07
N ALA A 30 -32.82 -13.59 31.80
CA ALA A 30 -32.67 -15.04 31.82
C ALA A 30 -33.30 -15.79 30.63
N SER A 31 -32.81 -17.02 30.43
CA SER A 31 -33.35 -18.12 29.60
C SER A 31 -33.32 -17.97 28.07
N VAL A 32 -32.31 -18.60 27.44
CA VAL A 32 -32.36 -19.06 26.04
C VAL A 32 -31.79 -20.47 25.99
N LYS A 33 -32.37 -21.35 25.16
CA LYS A 33 -31.90 -22.72 24.94
C LYS A 33 -30.41 -22.75 24.57
N ALA A 34 -29.67 -23.73 25.10
CA ALA A 34 -28.28 -23.94 24.74
C ALA A 34 -28.14 -24.22 23.24
N ALA A 35 -27.36 -23.38 22.56
CA ALA A 35 -26.84 -23.69 21.22
C ALA A 35 -25.89 -24.90 21.32
N PRO A 36 -25.68 -25.67 20.23
CA PRO A 36 -24.64 -26.70 20.22
C PRO A 36 -23.30 -26.09 20.64
N ALA A 37 -22.58 -26.78 21.53
CA ALA A 37 -21.29 -26.31 22.00
C ALA A 37 -20.32 -26.24 20.81
N SER A 38 -19.88 -25.03 20.51
CA SER A 38 -18.84 -24.75 19.52
C SER A 38 -17.60 -25.62 19.79
N PRO A 39 -16.91 -26.16 18.76
CA PRO A 39 -15.62 -26.84 18.95
C PRO A 39 -14.59 -25.97 19.68
N LEU A 40 -14.71 -24.64 19.55
CA LEU A 40 -13.86 -23.67 20.24
C LEU A 40 -14.26 -23.39 21.69
N ALA A 41 -15.43 -23.87 22.16
CA ALA A 41 -15.95 -23.62 23.51
C ALA A 41 -15.02 -24.14 24.62
N SER A 42 -14.24 -25.19 24.34
CA SER A 42 -13.24 -25.74 25.29
C SER A 42 -11.97 -24.91 25.42
N HIS A 43 -11.71 -23.97 24.51
CA HIS A 43 -10.52 -23.11 24.57
C HIS A 43 -10.78 -21.86 25.43
N PRO A 44 -9.89 -21.50 26.36
CA PRO A 44 -9.95 -20.25 27.11
C PRO A 44 -10.04 -19.03 26.18
N THR A 45 -10.84 -18.03 26.56
CA THR A 45 -10.99 -16.80 25.75
C THR A 45 -9.64 -16.12 25.49
N GLY A 46 -8.72 -16.14 26.46
CA GLY A 46 -7.37 -15.62 26.29
C GLY A 46 -6.53 -16.39 25.27
N GLU A 47 -6.74 -17.71 25.11
CA GLU A 47 -6.07 -18.51 24.08
C GLU A 47 -6.67 -18.26 22.69
N LEU A 48 -7.99 -18.11 22.58
CA LEU A 48 -8.65 -17.73 21.32
C LEU A 48 -8.26 -16.33 20.86
N VAL A 49 -8.23 -15.35 21.77
CA VAL A 49 -7.75 -13.99 21.49
C VAL A 49 -6.27 -14.01 21.12
N LYS A 50 -5.43 -14.78 21.81
CA LYS A 50 -4.01 -14.94 21.46
C LYS A 50 -3.81 -15.63 20.12
N ALA A 51 -4.60 -16.65 19.79
CA ALA A 51 -4.56 -17.32 18.50
C ALA A 51 -4.99 -16.39 17.36
N LEU A 52 -6.04 -15.58 17.56
CA LEU A 52 -6.47 -14.57 16.60
C LEU A 52 -5.38 -13.50 16.39
N ILE A 53 -4.81 -12.97 17.47
CA ILE A 53 -3.69 -12.00 17.43
C ILE A 53 -2.46 -12.60 16.74
N ASN A 54 -2.12 -13.87 17.00
CA ASN A 54 -0.99 -14.56 16.36
C ASN A 54 -1.22 -14.82 14.85
N GLN A 55 -2.47 -14.89 14.41
CA GLN A 55 -2.87 -15.09 13.00
C GLN A 55 -3.01 -13.78 12.22
N GLU A 56 -2.80 -12.64 12.87
CA GLU A 56 -3.04 -11.32 12.31
C GLU A 56 -1.70 -10.52 12.26
N LYS A 57 -1.31 -9.99 11.09
CA LYS A 57 -0.02 -9.32 10.77
C LYS A 57 -0.22 -8.21 9.68
N VAL A 58 0.28 -6.94 9.78
CA VAL A 58 -0.20 -5.68 9.05
C VAL A 58 -0.04 -5.66 7.54
N ILE A 59 -0.95 -5.04 6.77
CA ILE A 59 -2.36 -5.45 6.57
C ILE A 59 -3.45 -5.00 7.59
N TYR A 60 -4.59 -4.53 7.06
CA TYR A 60 -5.79 -4.14 7.82
C TYR A 60 -6.91 -5.20 7.81
N GLY A 61 -6.54 -6.45 8.07
CA GLY A 61 -7.43 -7.61 7.95
C GLY A 61 -6.67 -8.81 7.37
N GLU A 62 -7.04 -9.23 6.16
CA GLU A 62 -6.33 -10.22 5.36
C GLU A 62 -5.55 -9.54 4.23
N ASP A 63 -4.38 -10.07 3.85
CA ASP A 63 -3.45 -9.38 2.95
C ASP A 63 -3.97 -9.34 1.51
N ASN A 64 -4.61 -8.23 1.17
CA ASN A 64 -5.26 -8.06 -0.13
C ASN A 64 -4.28 -7.68 -1.26
N ARG A 65 -2.99 -7.45 -0.95
CA ARG A 65 -1.99 -7.00 -1.93
C ARG A 65 -1.82 -8.05 -3.02
N LYS A 66 -2.07 -7.62 -4.25
CA LYS A 66 -1.97 -8.42 -5.48
C LYS A 66 -0.77 -7.97 -6.31
N ASP A 67 -0.02 -8.91 -6.83
CA ASP A 67 0.96 -8.68 -7.89
C ASP A 67 0.29 -8.35 -9.23
N PHE A 68 1.03 -7.67 -10.12
CA PHE A 68 0.55 -7.32 -11.47
C PHE A 68 0.03 -8.52 -12.28
N PHE A 69 0.54 -9.72 -12.02
CA PHE A 69 0.07 -10.93 -12.69
C PHE A 69 -1.25 -11.48 -12.16
N GLU A 70 -1.70 -11.09 -10.97
CA GLU A 70 -2.90 -11.62 -10.32
C GLU A 70 -4.17 -10.90 -10.79
N PHE A 71 -4.08 -9.62 -11.12
CA PHE A 71 -5.19 -8.84 -11.72
C PHE A 71 -5.16 -8.79 -13.26
N LYS A 72 -4.64 -9.84 -13.91
CA LYS A 72 -4.46 -9.93 -15.37
C LYS A 72 -5.73 -9.65 -16.19
N SER A 73 -6.91 -9.97 -15.66
CA SER A 73 -8.23 -9.80 -16.28
C SER A 73 -8.81 -8.38 -16.17
N ASP A 74 -8.34 -7.56 -15.23
CA ASP A 74 -8.81 -6.17 -15.10
C ASP A 74 -7.95 -5.26 -15.98
N ALA A 75 -8.40 -5.07 -17.22
CA ALA A 75 -7.74 -4.20 -18.19
C ALA A 75 -7.58 -2.75 -17.67
N LYS A 76 -8.52 -2.24 -16.86
CA LYS A 76 -8.47 -0.84 -16.41
C LYS A 76 -7.46 -0.66 -15.28
N VAL A 77 -7.45 -1.55 -14.30
CA VAL A 77 -6.44 -1.56 -13.22
C VAL A 77 -5.03 -1.71 -13.80
N ARG A 78 -4.85 -2.54 -14.84
CA ARG A 78 -3.56 -2.67 -15.54
C ARG A 78 -3.14 -1.44 -16.34
N GLU A 79 -4.10 -0.73 -16.93
CA GLU A 79 -3.83 0.53 -17.62
C GLU A 79 -3.36 1.61 -16.63
N LEU A 80 -4.06 1.77 -15.50
CA LEU A 80 -3.70 2.69 -14.42
C LEU A 80 -2.31 2.41 -13.87
N SER A 81 -1.96 1.13 -13.67
CA SER A 81 -0.68 0.72 -13.07
C SER A 81 0.54 1.03 -13.96
N ASN A 82 0.38 1.19 -15.28
CA ASN A 82 1.47 1.63 -16.17
C ASN A 82 1.92 3.07 -15.88
N SER A 83 1.04 3.88 -15.29
CA SER A 83 1.26 5.30 -14.98
C SER A 83 1.70 5.56 -13.54
N VAL A 84 1.99 4.48 -12.80
CA VAL A 84 2.62 4.49 -11.47
C VAL A 84 4.10 4.12 -11.62
N ALA A 85 4.97 4.92 -11.02
CA ALA A 85 6.41 4.77 -11.05
C ALA A 85 6.95 4.32 -9.69
N ALA A 86 7.96 3.45 -9.75
CA ALA A 86 8.89 3.20 -8.67
C ALA A 86 9.96 4.29 -8.64
N LEU A 87 10.24 4.87 -7.49
CA LEU A 87 11.33 5.84 -7.33
C LEU A 87 12.60 5.10 -6.88
N PHE A 88 13.63 5.15 -7.72
CA PHE A 88 14.96 4.61 -7.46
C PHE A 88 15.99 5.73 -7.34
N SER A 89 17.05 5.53 -6.55
CA SER A 89 18.27 6.33 -6.71
C SER A 89 18.92 5.95 -8.03
N ASP A 90 19.48 6.91 -8.75
CA ASP A 90 20.27 6.65 -9.96
C ASP A 90 21.45 5.69 -9.74
N THR A 91 22.06 5.69 -8.55
CA THR A 91 23.08 4.69 -8.17
C THR A 91 22.58 3.25 -8.11
N ALA A 92 21.26 3.04 -8.06
CA ALA A 92 20.60 1.73 -8.08
C ALA A 92 20.14 1.30 -9.49
N VAL A 93 20.39 2.10 -10.54
CA VAL A 93 20.01 1.81 -11.92
C VAL A 93 21.26 1.82 -12.81
N VAL A 94 21.59 0.67 -13.39
CA VAL A 94 22.81 0.49 -14.19
C VAL A 94 22.44 0.39 -15.66
N ASP A 95 22.84 1.38 -16.47
CA ASP A 95 22.69 1.31 -17.93
C ASP A 95 23.52 0.14 -18.50
N ASN A 96 22.86 -0.72 -19.29
CA ASN A 96 23.50 -1.87 -19.92
C ASN A 96 24.16 -1.49 -21.27
N GLY A 97 23.93 -0.27 -21.77
CA GLY A 97 24.46 0.20 -23.06
C GLY A 97 23.74 -0.36 -24.29
N ASP A 98 22.63 -1.08 -24.09
CA ASP A 98 21.84 -1.77 -25.12
C ASP A 98 20.42 -1.20 -25.28
N GLY A 99 20.18 -0.01 -24.73
CA GLY A 99 18.85 0.61 -24.66
C GLY A 99 18.01 0.18 -23.45
N THR A 100 18.59 -0.59 -22.52
CA THR A 100 17.96 -0.96 -21.24
C THR A 100 18.89 -0.72 -20.06
N SER A 101 18.31 -0.63 -18.86
CA SER A 101 19.04 -0.57 -17.60
C SER A 101 18.61 -1.70 -16.67
N THR A 102 19.53 -2.16 -15.82
CA THR A 102 19.29 -3.16 -14.79
C THR A 102 19.12 -2.49 -13.43
N LEU A 103 18.01 -2.79 -12.74
CA LEU A 103 17.75 -2.37 -11.38
C LEU A 103 18.59 -3.21 -10.40
N ARG A 104 19.33 -2.57 -9.51
CA ARG A 104 20.01 -3.22 -8.39
C ARG A 104 18.98 -3.51 -7.31
N THR A 105 18.75 -4.79 -7.04
CA THR A 105 17.72 -5.24 -6.09
C THR A 105 18.26 -6.26 -5.10
N ARG A 106 17.58 -6.40 -3.95
CA ARG A 106 17.82 -7.42 -2.92
C ARG A 106 16.52 -8.13 -2.54
N SER A 107 16.55 -9.36 -2.01
CA SER A 107 15.33 -10.03 -1.52
C SER A 107 14.68 -9.21 -0.39
N LEU A 108 13.35 -9.04 -0.41
CA LEU A 108 12.60 -8.40 0.68
C LEU A 108 12.93 -9.03 2.05
N GLY A 109 12.94 -10.36 2.10
CA GLY A 109 13.16 -11.14 3.30
C GLY A 109 14.52 -10.89 3.93
N GLU A 110 15.58 -10.98 3.13
CA GLU A 110 16.95 -10.64 3.55
C GLU A 110 17.07 -9.16 3.93
N ALA A 111 16.36 -8.29 3.18
CA ALA A 111 16.44 -6.84 3.31
C ALA A 111 15.87 -6.27 4.60
N GLN A 112 14.78 -6.87 5.09
CA GLN A 112 14.02 -6.46 6.27
C GLN A 112 14.16 -7.47 7.43
N GLY A 113 14.95 -8.54 7.25
CA GLY A 113 15.13 -9.60 8.23
C GLY A 113 13.84 -10.38 8.52
N LEU A 114 12.99 -10.59 7.51
CA LEU A 114 11.68 -11.21 7.69
C LEU A 114 11.77 -12.70 8.05
N CYS A 115 10.67 -13.26 8.56
CA CYS A 115 10.52 -14.70 8.65
C CYS A 115 10.25 -15.30 7.24
N PRO A 116 10.78 -16.48 6.89
CA PRO A 116 10.69 -17.06 5.54
C PRO A 116 9.27 -17.22 4.98
N GLU A 117 8.27 -17.25 5.84
CA GLU A 117 6.85 -17.44 5.54
C GLU A 117 6.12 -16.13 5.16
N GLU A 118 6.73 -14.96 5.37
CA GLU A 118 6.07 -13.68 5.05
C GLU A 118 5.84 -13.52 3.53
N ARG A 119 4.71 -12.90 3.16
CA ARG A 119 4.39 -12.69 1.73
C ARG A 119 5.46 -11.86 1.05
N PHE A 120 5.71 -12.19 -0.22
CA PHE A 120 6.74 -11.55 -1.06
C PHE A 120 8.19 -11.68 -0.56
N PHE A 121 8.50 -12.52 0.45
CA PHE A 121 9.85 -12.69 1.02
C PHE A 121 10.97 -12.77 -0.04
N LYS A 122 10.79 -13.57 -1.09
CA LYS A 122 11.79 -13.77 -2.15
C LYS A 122 11.81 -12.69 -3.24
N GLN A 123 10.81 -11.80 -3.29
CA GLN A 123 10.73 -10.81 -4.36
C GLN A 123 11.81 -9.74 -4.23
N PRO A 124 12.28 -9.19 -5.36
CA PRO A 124 13.29 -8.15 -5.35
C PRO A 124 12.72 -6.81 -4.89
N ILE A 125 13.42 -6.13 -3.98
CA ILE A 125 13.16 -4.74 -3.63
C ILE A 125 14.30 -3.84 -4.10
N GLY A 126 13.98 -2.57 -4.37
CA GLY A 126 14.97 -1.54 -4.66
C GLY A 126 14.43 -0.11 -4.75
N ALA A 127 13.11 0.07 -4.92
CA ALA A 127 12.49 1.38 -4.86
C ALA A 127 12.47 1.91 -3.41
N PHE A 128 12.55 3.23 -3.23
CA PHE A 128 12.43 3.86 -1.90
C PHE A 128 11.09 4.58 -1.69
N CYS A 129 10.41 4.93 -2.79
CA CYS A 129 9.11 5.58 -2.83
C CYS A 129 8.35 5.20 -4.11
N SER A 130 7.13 5.70 -4.23
CA SER A 130 6.25 5.61 -5.40
C SER A 130 5.91 7.02 -5.94
N GLY A 131 5.35 7.08 -7.14
CA GLY A 131 4.85 8.32 -7.75
C GLY A 131 3.94 8.00 -8.93
N PHE A 132 3.23 8.98 -9.47
CA PHE A 132 2.31 8.76 -10.59
C PHE A 132 2.14 9.98 -11.51
N LEU A 133 1.80 9.72 -12.77
CA LEU A 133 1.65 10.76 -13.79
C LEU A 133 0.36 11.57 -13.62
N VAL A 134 0.53 12.88 -13.53
CA VAL A 134 -0.53 13.90 -13.42
C VAL A 134 -0.47 14.96 -14.54
N GLY A 135 0.49 14.81 -15.46
CA GLY A 135 0.68 15.61 -16.67
C GLY A 135 1.68 14.91 -17.59
N ALA A 136 1.89 15.45 -18.81
CA ALA A 136 2.73 14.82 -19.82
C ALA A 136 4.19 14.61 -19.34
N ASP A 137 4.75 15.55 -18.61
CA ASP A 137 6.07 15.48 -17.97
C ASP A 137 5.98 15.69 -16.44
N LEU A 138 4.81 15.48 -15.83
CA LEU A 138 4.56 15.79 -14.42
C LEU A 138 4.21 14.54 -13.61
N VAL A 139 4.95 14.33 -12.52
CA VAL A 139 4.72 13.27 -11.54
C VAL A 139 4.36 13.85 -10.18
N ALA A 140 3.28 13.35 -9.58
CA ALA A 140 2.96 13.55 -8.17
C ALA A 140 3.60 12.44 -7.32
N THR A 141 4.08 12.79 -6.13
CA THR A 141 4.65 11.89 -5.12
C THR A 141 4.50 12.53 -3.73
N ALA A 142 4.99 11.90 -2.66
CA ALA A 142 5.05 12.51 -1.34
C ALA A 142 6.21 13.52 -1.28
N GLY A 143 6.02 14.63 -0.57
CA GLY A 143 7.03 15.66 -0.39
C GLY A 143 8.28 15.12 0.30
N HIS A 144 8.14 14.24 1.30
CA HIS A 144 9.30 13.61 1.94
C HIS A 144 10.13 12.71 0.98
N CYS A 145 9.55 12.20 -0.12
CA CYS A 145 10.28 11.41 -1.12
C CYS A 145 11.19 12.26 -2.01
N ALA A 146 10.75 13.45 -2.40
CA ALA A 146 11.43 14.30 -3.38
C ALA A 146 11.49 15.77 -2.96
N ASN A 147 12.69 16.34 -2.97
CA ASN A 147 12.97 17.74 -2.67
C ASN A 147 14.04 18.31 -3.61
N ALA A 148 14.25 19.62 -3.58
CA ALA A 148 15.18 20.31 -4.48
C ALA A 148 16.65 19.81 -4.37
N GLY A 149 17.04 19.20 -3.25
CA GLY A 149 18.38 18.66 -3.03
C GLY A 149 18.59 17.24 -3.57
N ASN A 150 17.53 16.45 -3.80
CA ASN A 150 17.65 15.07 -4.29
C ASN A 150 16.99 14.80 -5.65
N VAL A 151 16.07 15.66 -6.13
CA VAL A 151 15.23 15.41 -7.31
C VAL A 151 16.01 14.98 -8.56
N THR A 152 17.20 15.56 -8.79
CA THR A 152 18.06 15.26 -9.93
C THR A 152 18.76 13.90 -9.87
N THR A 153 18.77 13.24 -8.70
CA THR A 153 19.30 11.88 -8.47
C THR A 153 18.21 10.81 -8.39
N ILE A 154 16.93 11.21 -8.48
CA ILE A 154 15.79 10.29 -8.50
C ILE A 154 15.49 9.86 -9.93
N LEU A 155 15.33 8.56 -10.13
CA LEU A 155 14.79 7.96 -11.34
C LEU A 155 13.38 7.41 -11.08
N PHE A 156 12.44 7.87 -11.90
CA PHE A 156 11.06 7.40 -11.97
C PHE A 156 11.02 6.25 -12.97
N VAL A 157 10.98 5.03 -12.43
CA VAL A 157 11.06 3.77 -13.17
C VAL A 157 9.66 3.18 -13.28
N PHE A 158 9.12 3.15 -14.50
CA PHE A 158 7.84 2.51 -14.76
C PHE A 158 8.03 1.03 -15.17
N GLY A 159 7.02 0.19 -14.92
CA GLY A 159 7.03 -1.22 -15.33
C GLY A 159 7.79 -2.18 -14.42
N PHE A 160 8.32 -1.73 -13.27
CA PHE A 160 8.90 -2.61 -12.26
C PHE A 160 7.80 -3.44 -11.58
N ARG A 161 7.61 -4.68 -12.03
CA ARG A 161 6.49 -5.57 -11.65
C ARG A 161 6.88 -7.05 -11.70
N MET A 162 6.01 -7.91 -11.16
CA MET A 162 6.07 -9.37 -11.35
C MET A 162 5.17 -9.76 -12.54
N GLU A 163 5.69 -10.49 -13.53
CA GLU A 163 4.89 -10.98 -14.68
C GLU A 163 4.25 -12.36 -14.39
N ASP A 164 4.80 -13.08 -13.43
CA ASP A 164 4.29 -14.29 -12.78
C ASP A 164 4.90 -14.38 -11.36
N ALA A 165 4.66 -15.46 -10.62
CA ALA A 165 5.10 -15.61 -9.22
C ALA A 165 6.62 -15.56 -9.02
N ASP A 166 7.41 -15.92 -10.03
CA ASP A 166 8.87 -16.09 -9.94
C ASP A 166 9.66 -15.12 -10.85
N THR A 167 9.01 -14.45 -11.81
CA THR A 167 9.63 -13.59 -12.82
C THR A 167 9.44 -12.09 -12.54
N PRO A 168 10.43 -11.41 -11.91
CA PRO A 168 10.44 -9.96 -11.78
C PRO A 168 11.00 -9.26 -13.03
N VAL A 169 10.42 -8.12 -13.39
CA VAL A 169 10.97 -7.22 -14.43
C VAL A 169 12.01 -6.29 -13.81
N THR A 170 13.27 -6.73 -13.71
CA THR A 170 14.39 -5.90 -13.21
C THR A 170 15.27 -5.31 -14.31
N ARG A 171 15.08 -5.69 -15.58
CA ARG A 171 15.73 -5.08 -16.75
C ARG A 171 14.71 -4.25 -17.51
N ILE A 172 14.79 -2.93 -17.35
CA ILE A 172 13.80 -1.95 -17.80
C ILE A 172 14.30 -1.25 -19.08
N PRO A 173 13.47 -1.04 -20.12
CA PRO A 173 13.86 -0.23 -21.26
C PRO A 173 14.16 1.22 -20.85
N ASN A 174 15.24 1.82 -21.37
CA ASN A 174 15.66 3.17 -20.98
C ASN A 174 14.58 4.24 -21.28
N LYS A 175 13.68 3.97 -22.24
CA LYS A 175 12.51 4.83 -22.50
C LYS A 175 11.55 4.94 -21.29
N ASP A 176 11.47 3.90 -20.46
CA ASP A 176 10.57 3.78 -19.30
C ASP A 176 11.21 4.30 -17.98
N ILE A 177 12.42 4.87 -18.07
CA ILE A 177 13.19 5.42 -16.94
C ILE A 177 13.38 6.92 -17.13
N TYR A 178 12.72 7.72 -16.30
CA TYR A 178 12.73 9.18 -16.37
C TYR A 178 13.49 9.76 -15.19
N ARG A 179 14.19 10.88 -15.37
CA ARG A 179 14.93 11.53 -14.28
C ARG A 179 14.12 12.71 -13.76
N GLY A 180 14.12 12.93 -12.45
CA GLY A 180 13.58 14.16 -11.87
C GLY A 180 14.39 15.37 -12.35
N LYS A 181 13.74 16.36 -12.93
CA LYS A 181 14.38 17.58 -13.45
C LYS A 181 14.33 18.73 -12.45
N VAL A 182 13.15 18.99 -11.90
CA VAL A 182 12.92 20.06 -10.92
C VAL A 182 11.64 19.79 -10.11
N VAL A 183 11.61 20.28 -8.87
CA VAL A 183 10.40 20.34 -8.04
C VAL A 183 9.63 21.60 -8.40
N LEU A 184 8.40 21.47 -8.91
CA LEU A 184 7.53 22.60 -9.26
C LEU A 184 6.74 23.12 -8.05
N GLY A 185 6.42 22.23 -7.12
CA GLY A 185 5.77 22.54 -5.85
C GLY A 185 5.99 21.40 -4.86
N ARG A 186 5.99 21.72 -3.57
CA ARG A 186 6.19 20.74 -2.50
C ARG A 186 5.66 21.28 -1.18
N GLU A 187 5.08 20.40 -0.39
CA GLU A 187 4.72 20.63 1.01
C GLU A 187 5.13 19.40 1.84
N GLU A 188 5.54 19.58 3.09
CA GLU A 188 5.89 18.47 4.00
C GLU A 188 5.64 18.90 5.45
N GLN A 189 4.41 18.70 5.92
CA GLN A 189 4.01 18.98 7.29
C GLN A 189 3.74 17.67 8.02
N GLY A 190 4.44 17.44 9.14
CA GLY A 190 4.41 16.16 9.85
C GLY A 190 3.03 15.68 10.31
N SER A 191 2.07 16.60 10.48
CA SER A 191 0.67 16.31 10.80
C SER A 191 -0.32 16.99 9.82
N GLY A 192 0.12 17.28 8.59
CA GLY A 192 -0.62 18.09 7.62
C GLY A 192 -0.49 17.56 6.20
N PRO A 193 -0.52 18.43 5.16
CA PRO A 193 -0.20 18.03 3.79
C PRO A 193 1.25 17.56 3.65
N ASP A 194 1.46 16.55 2.83
CA ASP A 194 2.77 16.07 2.38
C ASP A 194 2.62 15.67 0.92
N TRP A 195 3.25 16.40 0.01
CA TRP A 195 3.17 16.18 -1.44
C TRP A 195 4.33 16.84 -2.17
N GLY A 196 4.66 16.32 -3.35
CA GLY A 196 5.63 16.88 -4.27
C GLY A 196 5.15 16.76 -5.71
N LEU A 197 5.23 17.85 -6.47
CA LEU A 197 4.99 17.88 -7.91
C LEU A 197 6.32 18.04 -8.63
N ILE A 198 6.69 17.04 -9.42
CA ILE A 198 8.00 16.88 -10.04
C ILE A 198 7.86 17.00 -11.55
N GLN A 199 8.66 17.87 -12.18
CA GLN A 199 8.87 17.82 -13.62
C GLN A 199 9.91 16.74 -13.95
N LEU A 200 9.63 15.91 -14.94
CA LEU A 200 10.56 14.93 -15.50
C LEU A 200 11.54 15.58 -16.49
N ASP A 201 12.60 14.86 -16.84
CA ASP A 201 13.60 15.26 -17.84
C ASP A 201 13.02 15.37 -19.26
N ARG A 202 11.93 14.64 -19.54
CA ARG A 202 11.23 14.60 -20.83
C ARG A 202 9.77 14.16 -20.66
N PRO A 203 8.88 14.44 -21.64
CA PRO A 203 7.51 13.95 -21.61
C PRO A 203 7.40 12.42 -21.74
N VAL A 204 6.42 11.87 -21.05
CA VAL A 204 5.89 10.52 -21.23
C VAL A 204 4.82 10.56 -22.33
N THR A 205 4.88 9.63 -23.28
CA THR A 205 4.06 9.69 -24.51
C THR A 205 3.33 8.38 -24.84
N ASP A 206 3.55 7.32 -24.06
CA ASP A 206 3.09 5.96 -24.33
C ASP A 206 2.23 5.36 -23.21
N ARG A 207 1.68 6.20 -22.31
CA ARG A 207 0.71 5.82 -21.28
C ARG A 207 -0.17 7.00 -20.86
N ASP A 208 -1.31 6.68 -20.26
CA ASP A 208 -2.30 7.66 -19.82
C ASP A 208 -1.84 8.51 -18.63
N ILE A 209 -2.29 9.76 -18.59
CA ILE A 209 -2.20 10.60 -17.39
C ILE A 209 -3.34 10.19 -16.43
N LEU A 210 -3.04 9.99 -15.15
CA LEU A 210 -4.08 9.61 -14.19
C LEU A 210 -5.06 10.76 -13.95
N LYS A 211 -6.36 10.43 -13.97
CA LYS A 211 -7.41 11.39 -13.64
C LYS A 211 -7.37 11.68 -12.14
N VAL A 212 -7.31 12.95 -11.77
CA VAL A 212 -7.30 13.43 -10.38
C VAL A 212 -8.62 14.12 -10.03
N ARG A 213 -9.05 14.04 -8.77
CA ARG A 213 -10.25 14.77 -8.31
C ARG A 213 -9.95 16.27 -8.29
N ARG A 214 -10.63 17.03 -9.16
CA ARG A 214 -10.49 18.49 -9.27
C ARG A 214 -11.45 19.28 -8.39
N THR A 215 -12.55 18.68 -7.93
CA THR A 215 -13.59 19.36 -7.14
C THR A 215 -14.18 18.45 -6.07
N GLY A 216 -14.62 19.06 -4.97
CA GLY A 216 -15.13 18.33 -3.80
C GLY A 216 -14.04 17.53 -3.09
N ARG A 217 -14.47 16.53 -2.31
CA ARG A 217 -13.60 15.58 -1.62
C ARG A 217 -14.25 14.20 -1.65
N ILE A 218 -13.45 13.15 -1.46
CA ILE A 218 -13.95 11.79 -1.26
C ILE A 218 -14.98 11.74 -0.12
N GLY A 219 -16.00 10.88 -0.26
CA GLY A 219 -17.02 10.66 0.76
C GLY A 219 -16.52 9.92 2.00
N ASP A 220 -17.21 10.08 3.13
CA ASP A 220 -16.93 9.33 4.34
C ASP A 220 -17.23 7.83 4.11
N ILE A 221 -16.38 6.92 4.60
CA ILE A 221 -16.52 5.46 4.44
C ILE A 221 -16.43 4.98 2.96
N ALA A 222 -16.14 5.87 2.00
CA ALA A 222 -15.99 5.52 0.59
C ALA A 222 -14.90 4.45 0.40
N ALA A 223 -15.15 3.52 -0.52
CA ALA A 223 -14.16 2.51 -0.91
C ALA A 223 -12.99 3.17 -1.64
N VAL A 224 -11.78 2.74 -1.31
CA VAL A 224 -10.51 3.22 -1.88
C VAL A 224 -9.58 2.07 -2.21
N SER A 225 -8.71 2.30 -3.19
CA SER A 225 -7.64 1.36 -3.56
C SER A 225 -6.33 2.09 -3.81
N VAL A 226 -5.20 1.39 -3.75
CA VAL A 226 -3.86 1.96 -3.92
C VAL A 226 -3.01 1.07 -4.83
N MET A 227 -2.19 1.71 -5.66
CA MET A 227 -1.17 1.03 -6.48
C MET A 227 0.19 1.63 -6.19
N GLY A 228 1.17 0.81 -5.80
CA GLY A 228 2.45 1.32 -5.31
C GLY A 228 3.52 0.26 -5.11
N HIS A 229 4.63 0.69 -4.50
CA HIS A 229 5.84 -0.11 -4.28
C HIS A 229 6.11 -0.35 -2.78
N PRO A 230 5.27 -1.15 -2.07
CA PRO A 230 5.43 -1.46 -0.64
C PRO A 230 6.81 -2.03 -0.33
N SER A 231 7.50 -1.49 0.67
CA SER A 231 8.88 -1.86 1.03
C SER A 231 9.87 -1.88 -0.15
N GLY A 232 9.57 -1.14 -1.21
CA GLY A 232 10.38 -1.10 -2.43
C GLY A 232 10.17 -2.26 -3.41
N LEU A 233 9.11 -3.06 -3.23
CA LEU A 233 8.71 -4.20 -4.07
C LEU A 233 8.33 -3.79 -5.51
N PRO A 234 8.24 -4.77 -6.44
CA PRO A 234 7.56 -4.57 -7.71
C PRO A 234 6.08 -4.25 -7.46
N ILE A 235 5.43 -3.52 -8.37
CA ILE A 235 4.12 -2.90 -8.12
C ILE A 235 3.08 -3.86 -7.53
N LYS A 236 2.39 -3.40 -6.49
CA LYS A 236 1.26 -4.10 -5.85
C LYS A 236 -0.01 -3.27 -5.97
N TYR A 237 -1.16 -3.96 -6.04
CA TYR A 237 -2.49 -3.37 -5.98
C TYR A 237 -3.22 -3.87 -4.74
N ALA A 238 -3.84 -2.97 -3.98
CA ALA A 238 -4.62 -3.24 -2.79
C ALA A 238 -5.96 -2.48 -2.87
N ASP A 239 -7.08 -3.19 -2.77
CA ASP A 239 -8.41 -2.71 -3.19
C ASP A 239 -9.57 -2.98 -2.21
N ASP A 240 -9.33 -3.69 -1.11
CA ASP A 240 -10.30 -3.89 -0.04
C ASP A 240 -10.03 -2.93 1.13
N ALA A 241 -10.32 -1.65 0.92
CA ALA A 241 -10.12 -0.58 1.91
C ALA A 241 -11.17 0.54 1.80
N ASN A 242 -11.35 1.29 2.91
CA ASN A 242 -12.29 2.39 3.02
C ASN A 242 -11.65 3.61 3.69
N VAL A 243 -12.25 4.79 3.47
CA VAL A 243 -11.97 5.99 4.28
C VAL A 243 -12.46 5.79 5.71
N ARG A 244 -11.57 5.94 6.69
CA ARG A 244 -11.84 5.82 8.12
C ARG A 244 -12.03 7.16 8.83
N ASP A 245 -11.23 8.16 8.46
CA ASP A 245 -11.38 9.52 8.95
C ASP A 245 -11.23 10.50 7.79
N ASN A 246 -12.21 11.39 7.66
CA ASN A 246 -12.31 12.41 6.63
C ASN A 246 -12.44 13.82 7.25
N THR A 247 -12.26 13.94 8.56
CA THR A 247 -12.32 15.22 9.30
C THR A 247 -11.14 16.16 9.01
N PRO A 248 -9.89 15.71 8.75
CA PRO A 248 -8.80 16.63 8.43
C PRO A 248 -9.02 17.33 7.09
N THR A 249 -8.59 18.59 6.98
CA THR A 249 -8.76 19.38 5.75
C THR A 249 -7.85 18.85 4.64
N ALA A 250 -6.54 18.74 4.89
CA ALA A 250 -5.54 18.46 3.87
C ALA A 250 -5.33 16.97 3.54
N PHE A 251 -5.85 16.06 4.35
CA PHE A 251 -5.71 14.61 4.16
C PHE A 251 -6.96 13.84 4.62
N PHE A 252 -7.02 12.56 4.28
CA PHE A 252 -7.94 11.59 4.87
C PHE A 252 -7.16 10.37 5.34
N VAL A 253 -7.73 9.57 6.23
CA VAL A 253 -7.14 8.34 6.75
C VAL A 253 -7.91 7.14 6.18
N ALA A 254 -7.21 6.10 5.73
CA ALA A 254 -7.80 4.86 5.22
C ALA A 254 -7.18 3.62 5.88
N ASN A 255 -7.75 2.43 5.63
CA ASN A 255 -7.19 1.13 6.04
C ASN A 255 -6.51 0.40 4.87
N LEU A 256 -5.59 1.08 4.19
CA LEU A 256 -4.91 0.52 3.02
C LEU A 256 -3.82 -0.47 3.43
N ASP A 257 -3.67 -1.58 2.71
CA ASP A 257 -2.59 -2.55 2.94
C ASP A 257 -1.27 -2.03 2.38
N THR A 258 -0.67 -1.08 3.09
CA THR A 258 0.50 -0.33 2.66
C THR A 258 1.65 -0.43 3.65
N TYR A 259 2.86 -0.46 3.10
CA TYR A 259 4.14 -0.26 3.82
C TYR A 259 4.86 0.99 3.34
N GLY A 260 5.84 1.46 4.11
CA GLY A 260 6.84 2.43 3.67
C GLY A 260 7.42 2.05 2.29
N GLY A 261 7.59 3.03 1.40
CA GLY A 261 7.84 2.80 -0.03
C GLY A 261 6.61 2.94 -0.93
N ASN A 262 5.40 2.71 -0.39
CA ASN A 262 4.18 3.24 -1.05
C ASN A 262 4.07 4.76 -0.93
N SER A 263 4.89 5.44 -0.12
CA SER A 263 4.93 6.90 -0.05
C SER A 263 4.96 7.52 -1.45
N GLY A 264 3.97 8.34 -1.78
CA GLY A 264 3.78 8.92 -3.11
C GLY A 264 2.84 8.14 -4.05
N SER A 265 2.27 7.02 -3.63
CA SER A 265 1.32 6.23 -4.43
C SER A 265 -0.02 6.97 -4.61
N PRO A 266 -0.67 6.84 -5.79
CA PRO A 266 -2.05 7.29 -5.96
C PRO A 266 -3.00 6.40 -5.16
N VAL A 267 -3.91 7.05 -4.44
CA VAL A 267 -5.07 6.42 -3.81
C VAL A 267 -6.30 6.76 -4.65
N PHE A 268 -6.93 5.74 -5.21
CA PHE A 268 -8.07 5.85 -6.11
C PHE A 268 -9.39 5.68 -5.36
N GLY A 269 -10.40 6.46 -5.74
CA GLY A 269 -11.80 6.15 -5.43
C GLY A 269 -12.35 5.02 -6.30
N ALA A 270 -13.57 4.58 -6.03
CA ALA A 270 -14.27 3.54 -6.80
C ALA A 270 -14.58 3.91 -8.27
N ASP A 271 -14.41 5.18 -8.65
CA ASP A 271 -14.49 5.69 -10.03
C ASP A 271 -13.12 5.69 -10.77
N HIS A 272 -12.07 5.13 -10.13
CA HIS A 272 -10.68 5.16 -10.55
C HIS A 272 -10.09 6.58 -10.73
N VAL A 273 -10.71 7.59 -10.11
CA VAL A 273 -10.11 8.93 -9.99
C VAL A 273 -9.19 8.93 -8.77
N VAL A 274 -8.00 9.52 -8.89
CA VAL A 274 -7.08 9.72 -7.77
C VAL A 274 -7.68 10.74 -6.81
N GLU A 275 -7.82 10.34 -5.56
CA GLU A 275 -8.39 11.09 -4.43
C GLU A 275 -7.29 11.70 -3.55
N GLY A 276 -6.15 11.02 -3.47
CA GLY A 276 -5.02 11.44 -2.68
C GLY A 276 -3.71 10.73 -3.00
N ILE A 277 -2.68 11.16 -2.27
CA ILE A 277 -1.32 10.64 -2.30
C ILE A 277 -1.07 9.98 -0.96
N LEU A 278 -0.80 8.67 -0.93
CA LEU A 278 -0.44 7.98 0.30
C LEU A 278 0.91 8.53 0.80
N VAL A 279 0.96 8.99 2.05
CA VAL A 279 2.13 9.73 2.56
C VAL A 279 2.68 9.23 3.88
N ARG A 280 1.91 8.51 4.69
CA ARG A 280 2.41 7.98 5.99
C ARG A 280 1.47 6.95 6.58
N GLY A 281 2.05 5.86 7.07
CA GLY A 281 1.32 4.70 7.58
C GLY A 281 1.68 4.28 8.99
N GLU A 282 1.04 3.21 9.43
CA GLU A 282 1.40 2.49 10.65
C GLU A 282 2.78 1.83 10.52
N THR A 283 3.30 1.25 11.62
CA THR A 283 4.56 0.49 11.60
C THR A 283 4.40 -0.78 10.75
N ASP A 284 5.15 -0.90 9.65
CA ASP A 284 5.11 -2.05 8.73
C ASP A 284 5.31 -3.41 9.43
N TYR A 285 6.41 -3.54 10.18
CA TYR A 285 6.91 -4.80 10.74
C TYR A 285 7.18 -4.74 12.25
N VAL A 286 7.07 -5.89 12.91
CA VAL A 286 7.38 -6.12 14.33
C VAL A 286 8.25 -7.36 14.50
N SER A 287 9.04 -7.40 15.59
CA SER A 287 9.93 -8.53 15.88
C SER A 287 9.16 -9.77 16.33
N ASN A 288 9.49 -10.90 15.72
CA ASN A 288 9.07 -12.25 16.08
C ASN A 288 10.30 -13.08 16.52
N GLY A 289 11.06 -12.54 17.48
CA GLY A 289 12.29 -13.16 17.96
C GLY A 289 13.48 -12.92 17.02
N ALA A 290 13.87 -13.93 16.26
CA ALA A 290 15.06 -13.87 15.38
C ALA A 290 14.78 -13.25 14.00
N CYS A 291 13.52 -13.05 13.65
CA CYS A 291 13.06 -12.49 12.38
C CYS A 291 11.90 -11.51 12.62
N ASN A 292 11.58 -10.71 11.61
CA ASN A 292 10.45 -9.77 11.62
C ASN A 292 9.24 -10.34 10.90
N VAL A 293 8.06 -9.94 11.34
CA VAL A 293 6.77 -10.22 10.70
C VAL A 293 6.00 -8.93 10.54
N SER A 294 5.01 -8.92 9.67
CA SER A 294 4.10 -7.77 9.52
C SER A 294 3.22 -7.58 10.79
N LYS A 295 2.79 -6.34 11.14
CA LYS A 295 1.80 -5.90 12.21
C LYS A 295 1.11 -6.86 13.22
N VAL A 296 -0.25 -6.95 13.39
CA VAL A 296 -1.46 -6.42 12.66
C VAL A 296 -2.05 -5.07 13.07
N CYS A 297 -3.02 -4.64 12.24
CA CYS A 297 -4.12 -3.78 12.63
C CYS A 297 -5.49 -4.39 12.26
N PRO A 298 -6.45 -4.48 13.20
CA PRO A 298 -7.85 -4.68 12.83
C PRO A 298 -8.29 -3.59 11.84
N THR A 299 -9.23 -3.89 10.94
CA THR A 299 -9.71 -2.96 9.89
C THR A 299 -10.04 -1.56 10.42
N THR A 300 -10.60 -1.47 11.63
CA THR A 300 -10.95 -0.22 12.34
C THR A 300 -9.96 0.18 13.46
N GLY A 301 -8.89 -0.59 13.68
CA GLY A 301 -7.87 -0.38 14.72
C GLY A 301 -6.59 0.28 14.19
N CYS A 302 -5.60 0.51 15.08
CA CYS A 302 -4.38 1.28 14.80
C CYS A 302 -4.62 2.70 14.26
N ARG A 303 -3.53 3.40 13.90
CA ARG A 303 -3.58 4.74 13.32
C ARG A 303 -4.34 4.83 12.00
N GLY A 304 -4.09 3.89 11.08
CA GLY A 304 -4.51 4.03 9.69
C GLY A 304 -3.45 4.73 8.84
N GLU A 305 -3.78 4.90 7.57
CA GLU A 305 -2.89 5.37 6.52
C GLU A 305 -3.32 6.76 6.02
N ASP A 306 -2.50 7.79 6.22
CA ASP A 306 -2.85 9.14 5.78
C ASP A 306 -2.58 9.31 4.29
N CYS A 307 -3.56 9.91 3.61
CA CYS A 307 -3.57 10.20 2.20
C CYS A 307 -3.76 11.71 2.03
N THR A 308 -2.70 12.46 1.67
CA THR A 308 -2.80 13.88 1.33
C THR A 308 -3.80 14.03 0.18
N ARG A 309 -4.80 14.90 0.31
CA ARG A 309 -5.81 15.08 -0.74
C ARG A 309 -5.13 15.59 -2.01
N ILE A 310 -5.50 15.06 -3.16
CA ILE A 310 -4.93 15.52 -4.43
C ILE A 310 -5.26 16.99 -4.70
N ALA A 311 -6.35 17.48 -4.10
CA ALA A 311 -6.78 18.87 -4.05
C ALA A 311 -5.71 19.85 -3.53
N GLU A 312 -4.74 19.42 -2.71
CA GLU A 312 -3.69 20.30 -2.17
C GLU A 312 -2.71 20.81 -3.24
N LEU A 313 -2.71 20.25 -4.45
CA LEU A 313 -1.84 20.68 -5.56
C LEU A 313 -2.53 20.89 -6.91
N ILE A 314 -3.88 20.87 -6.98
CA ILE A 314 -4.62 20.96 -8.26
C ILE A 314 -4.38 22.26 -9.03
N ASP A 315 -4.08 23.37 -8.34
CA ASP A 315 -3.80 24.68 -8.93
C ASP A 315 -2.47 24.72 -9.68
N LEU A 316 -1.58 23.75 -9.44
CA LEU A 316 -0.31 23.58 -10.15
C LEU A 316 -0.41 22.59 -11.33
N LEU A 317 -1.54 21.89 -11.47
CA LEU A 317 -1.74 20.91 -12.53
C LEU A 317 -2.39 21.55 -13.76
N PRO A 318 -2.02 21.14 -14.99
CA PRO A 318 -2.64 21.62 -16.22
C PRO A 318 -4.18 21.51 -16.17
N PRO A 319 -4.92 22.39 -16.86
CA PRO A 319 -6.36 22.23 -17.04
C PRO A 319 -6.68 20.94 -17.82
N VAL A 320 -7.93 20.47 -17.69
CA VAL A 320 -8.49 19.30 -18.38
C VAL A 320 -9.13 19.72 -19.69
#